data_AF-A0A8J2KV73-F1
#
_entry.id   AF-A0A8J2KV73-F1
#
_cell.length_a   1.000
_cell.length_b   1.000
_cell.length_c   1.000
_cell.angle_alpha   90.00
_cell.angle_beta   90.00
_cell.angle_gamma   90.00
#
_symmetry.space_group_name_H-M   'P 1'
#
loop_
_entity.id
_entity.type
_entity.pdbx_description
1 polymer ?
#
loop_
_entity_poly.entity_id
_entity_poly.type
_entity_poly.pdbx_seq_one_letter_code
_entity_poly.pdbx_strand_id
1 'polypeptide(L)'
;MAEYECKEAKKTRIIEELYELDEDDYVDVICKTLPDLSKQKIVKIKNLIVNKRLMLGDTMDQGTGLISSPRIDLVYRGDLIPTKGLVFIDVEKFNIRETHEMAAGTVAIVDSRRELIVWSIIKQERICQFFPKLTARTLIKKVCKGNTVVRAAVEADLTSIGYDWKTNDTFIADIQLFFRDSKGPFRLADLAKHFYPAKADYQCAIHSAIGDARMSVKVAK
;
A
#
# COMPACT_ATOMS: atom_id res chain seq x y z
N MET A 1 -11.03 -16.64 22.63
CA MET A 1 -10.64 -15.58 21.67
C MET A 1 -9.12 -15.44 21.56
N ALA A 2 -8.37 -15.38 22.67
CA ALA A 2 -6.90 -15.34 22.65
C ALA A 2 -6.22 -16.49 21.86
N GLU A 3 -6.74 -17.73 21.93
CA GLU A 3 -6.24 -18.86 21.11
C GLU A 3 -6.48 -18.70 19.60
N TYR A 4 -7.52 -17.96 19.20
CA TYR A 4 -7.84 -17.73 17.80
C TYR A 4 -6.95 -16.63 17.21
N GLU A 5 -6.67 -15.60 18.01
CA GLU A 5 -5.78 -14.47 17.66
C GLU A 5 -4.32 -14.92 17.54
N CYS A 6 -3.88 -15.84 18.40
CA CYS A 6 -2.55 -16.45 18.28
C CYS A 6 -2.41 -17.26 16.97
N LYS A 7 -3.46 -17.96 16.53
CA LYS A 7 -3.46 -18.73 15.28
C LYS A 7 -3.42 -17.85 14.03
N GLU A 8 -4.11 -16.72 14.02
CA GLU A 8 -4.12 -15.78 12.89
C GLU A 8 -2.81 -14.98 12.79
N ALA A 9 -2.24 -14.53 13.91
CA ALA A 9 -0.92 -13.87 13.92
C ALA A 9 0.20 -14.82 13.44
N LYS A 10 0.14 -16.10 13.85
CA LYS A 10 1.07 -17.13 13.40
C LYS A 10 0.92 -17.41 11.90
N LYS A 11 -0.30 -17.41 11.34
CA LYS A 11 -0.53 -17.54 9.90
C LYS A 11 0.05 -16.37 9.10
N THR A 12 -0.14 -15.13 9.55
CA THR A 12 0.36 -13.94 8.83
C THR A 12 1.88 -13.94 8.76
N ARG A 13 2.54 -14.25 9.88
CA ARG A 13 4.01 -14.36 9.92
C ARG A 13 4.55 -15.48 9.04
N ILE A 14 3.88 -16.63 8.99
CA ILE A 14 4.23 -17.73 8.09
C ILE A 14 4.08 -17.28 6.63
N ILE A 15 3.01 -16.55 6.30
CA ILE A 15 2.80 -16.05 4.93
C ILE A 15 3.92 -15.09 4.53
N GLU A 16 4.38 -14.22 5.43
CA GLU A 16 5.49 -13.28 5.21
C GLU A 16 6.84 -13.99 5.05
N GLU A 17 7.16 -14.97 5.90
CA GLU A 17 8.37 -15.81 5.79
C GLU A 17 8.38 -16.65 4.49
N LEU A 18 7.20 -17.00 3.96
CA LEU A 18 7.05 -17.74 2.71
C LEU A 18 7.20 -16.89 1.44
N TYR A 19 7.23 -15.55 1.53
CA TYR A 19 7.45 -14.68 0.37
C TYR A 19 8.92 -14.60 -0.07
N GLU A 20 9.86 -15.04 0.78
CA GLU A 20 11.31 -14.91 0.54
C GLU A 20 12.02 -16.24 0.19
N LEU A 21 11.30 -17.37 0.22
CA LEU A 21 11.89 -18.70 0.00
C LEU A 21 11.80 -19.16 -1.46
N ASP A 22 12.75 -20.00 -1.87
CA ASP A 22 12.69 -20.69 -3.15
C ASP A 22 11.60 -21.79 -3.16
N GLU A 23 11.32 -22.35 -4.35
CA GLU A 23 10.18 -23.27 -4.54
C GLU A 23 10.32 -24.60 -3.76
N ASP A 24 11.55 -25.03 -3.48
CA ASP A 24 11.85 -26.30 -2.80
C ASP A 24 11.88 -26.11 -1.27
N ASP A 25 12.37 -24.97 -0.78
CA ASP A 25 12.38 -24.60 0.64
C ASP A 25 10.97 -24.31 1.19
N TYR A 26 10.05 -23.89 0.33
CA TYR A 26 8.66 -23.56 0.67
C TYR A 26 7.89 -24.73 1.30
N VAL A 27 8.06 -25.94 0.73
CA VAL A 27 7.33 -27.14 1.19
C VAL A 27 7.83 -27.58 2.56
N ASP A 28 9.14 -27.51 2.78
CA ASP A 28 9.78 -27.90 4.03
C ASP A 28 9.44 -26.94 5.17
N VAL A 29 9.37 -25.64 4.90
CA VAL A 29 8.95 -24.65 5.91
C VAL A 29 7.47 -24.81 6.27
N ILE A 30 6.59 -25.08 5.31
CA ILE A 30 5.17 -25.36 5.63
C ILE A 30 5.03 -26.67 6.41
N CYS A 31 5.74 -27.73 6.03
CA CYS A 31 5.67 -29.00 6.74
C CYS A 31 6.23 -28.91 8.17
N LYS A 32 7.29 -28.11 8.39
CA LYS A 32 7.85 -27.84 9.72
C LYS A 32 6.92 -26.98 10.58
N THR A 33 6.26 -25.99 9.98
CA THR A 33 5.49 -25.00 10.75
C THR A 33 4.03 -25.42 10.98
N LEU A 34 3.50 -26.27 10.11
CA LEU A 34 2.13 -26.78 10.17
C LEU A 34 2.12 -28.32 9.98
N PRO A 35 2.68 -29.08 10.93
CA PRO A 35 2.89 -30.53 10.79
C PRO A 35 1.59 -31.35 10.63
N ASP A 36 0.46 -30.79 11.06
CA ASP A 36 -0.86 -31.44 10.97
C ASP A 36 -1.53 -31.30 9.59
N LEU A 37 -0.94 -30.54 8.66
CA LEU A 37 -1.45 -30.44 7.29
C LEU A 37 -0.99 -31.65 6.48
N SER A 38 -1.96 -32.43 6.00
CA SER A 38 -1.66 -33.52 5.06
C SER A 38 -1.02 -32.97 3.79
N LYS A 39 -0.05 -33.71 3.23
CA LYS A 39 0.65 -33.34 1.98
C LYS A 39 -0.32 -32.93 0.86
N GLN A 40 -1.48 -33.59 0.75
CA GLN A 40 -2.53 -33.23 -0.21
C GLN A 40 -3.15 -31.84 0.02
N LYS A 41 -3.33 -31.41 1.27
CA LYS A 41 -3.82 -30.05 1.58
C LYS A 41 -2.77 -28.99 1.27
N ILE A 42 -1.49 -29.28 1.50
CA ILE A 42 -0.37 -28.40 1.16
C ILE A 42 -0.29 -28.19 -0.35
N VAL A 43 -0.37 -29.27 -1.14
CA VAL A 43 -0.42 -29.20 -2.61
C VAL A 43 -1.63 -28.40 -3.09
N LYS A 44 -2.79 -28.52 -2.43
CA LYS A 44 -3.99 -27.75 -2.79
C LYS A 44 -3.83 -26.26 -2.50
N ILE A 45 -3.16 -25.88 -1.40
CA ILE A 45 -2.82 -24.49 -1.08
C ILE A 45 -1.79 -23.95 -2.09
N LYS A 46 -0.75 -24.73 -2.42
CA LYS A 46 0.21 -24.43 -3.50
C LYS A 46 -0.52 -24.12 -4.80
N ASN A 47 -1.41 -25.01 -5.24
CA ASN A 47 -2.17 -24.82 -6.47
C ASN A 47 -3.10 -23.60 -6.42
N LEU A 48 -3.62 -23.23 -5.25
CA LEU A 48 -4.46 -22.02 -5.09
C LEU A 48 -3.63 -20.74 -5.21
N ILE A 49 -2.41 -20.74 -4.67
CA ILE A 49 -1.46 -19.62 -4.78
C ILE A 49 -0.92 -19.52 -6.21
N VAL A 50 -0.55 -20.65 -6.83
CA VAL A 50 -0.10 -20.75 -8.23
C VAL A 50 -1.22 -20.35 -9.20
N ASN A 51 -2.48 -20.76 -8.96
CA ASN A 51 -3.60 -20.34 -9.80
C ASN A 51 -3.97 -18.86 -9.60
N LYS A 52 -3.80 -18.30 -8.39
CA LYS A 52 -3.87 -16.84 -8.17
C LYS A 52 -2.77 -16.11 -8.94
N ARG A 53 -1.56 -16.70 -9.01
CA ARG A 53 -0.42 -16.25 -9.81
C ARG A 53 -0.73 -16.28 -11.32
N LEU A 54 -1.30 -17.37 -11.84
CA LEU A 54 -1.71 -17.49 -13.25
C LEU A 54 -2.86 -16.55 -13.64
N MET A 55 -3.83 -16.31 -12.75
CA MET A 55 -4.89 -15.30 -12.95
C MET A 55 -4.34 -13.86 -12.96
N LEU A 56 -3.13 -13.64 -12.42
CA LEU A 56 -2.39 -12.37 -12.45
C LEU A 56 -1.37 -12.31 -13.60
N GLY A 57 -1.38 -13.29 -14.53
CA GLY A 57 -0.69 -13.19 -15.81
C GLY A 57 0.80 -13.54 -15.79
N ASP A 58 1.21 -14.56 -15.05
CA ASP A 58 2.60 -15.06 -15.08
C ASP A 58 2.89 -15.81 -16.40
N THR A 59 3.77 -15.26 -17.24
CA THR A 59 4.44 -16.01 -18.32
C THR A 59 5.88 -16.33 -17.91
N MET A 60 6.28 -17.60 -17.98
CA MET A 60 7.67 -18.03 -17.79
C MET A 60 8.57 -17.42 -18.88
N ASP A 61 9.57 -16.64 -18.46
CA ASP A 61 10.68 -16.24 -19.31
C ASP A 61 11.67 -17.41 -19.43
N GLN A 62 11.74 -18.03 -20.59
CA GLN A 62 12.50 -19.28 -20.82
C GLN A 62 14.03 -19.08 -20.83
N GLY A 63 14.54 -17.87 -20.58
CA GLY A 63 15.96 -17.56 -20.71
C GLY A 63 16.79 -17.52 -19.42
N THR A 64 16.21 -17.30 -18.24
CA THR A 64 17.00 -16.88 -17.06
C THR A 64 16.76 -17.64 -15.77
N GLY A 65 15.77 -18.55 -15.70
CA GLY A 65 15.48 -19.33 -14.48
C GLY A 65 15.05 -18.48 -13.27
N LEU A 66 14.93 -17.16 -13.43
CA LEU A 66 14.40 -16.25 -12.42
C LEU A 66 12.89 -16.15 -12.63
N ILE A 67 12.12 -16.56 -11.62
CA ILE A 67 10.71 -16.20 -11.53
C ILE A 67 10.66 -14.69 -11.34
N SER A 68 10.58 -13.95 -12.45
CA SER A 68 10.28 -12.52 -12.41
C SER A 68 8.83 -12.38 -11.98
N SER A 69 8.62 -12.22 -10.67
CA SER A 69 7.33 -11.76 -10.15
C SER A 69 6.92 -10.55 -10.98
N PRO A 70 5.71 -10.52 -11.59
CA PRO A 70 5.29 -9.37 -12.38
C PRO A 70 5.28 -8.18 -11.43
N ARG A 71 6.25 -7.28 -11.62
CA ARG A 71 6.25 -5.97 -10.96
C ARG A 71 5.02 -5.23 -11.45
N ILE A 72 3.92 -5.34 -10.70
CA ILE A 72 2.79 -4.44 -10.86
C ILE A 72 3.32 -3.08 -10.41
N ASP A 73 3.73 -2.23 -11.34
CA ASP A 73 4.18 -0.88 -11.02
C ASP A 73 2.99 0.08 -10.80
N LEU A 74 1.77 -0.38 -11.10
CA LEU A 74 0.55 0.42 -11.10
C LEU A 74 -0.73 -0.43 -10.93
N VAL A 75 -1.57 -0.04 -9.98
CA VAL A 75 -2.99 -0.43 -9.85
C VAL A 75 -3.84 0.82 -10.06
N TYR A 76 -4.89 0.72 -10.88
CA TYR A 76 -5.85 1.81 -11.12
C TYR A 76 -7.28 1.30 -11.27
N ARG A 77 -8.21 1.85 -10.49
CA ARG A 77 -9.64 1.52 -10.46
C ARG A 77 -10.47 2.78 -10.70
N GLY A 78 -10.53 3.21 -11.97
CA GLY A 78 -11.25 4.42 -12.37
C GLY A 78 -12.75 4.39 -12.06
N ASP A 79 -13.33 3.19 -11.95
CA ASP A 79 -14.72 2.93 -11.55
C ASP A 79 -15.01 3.30 -10.09
N LEU A 80 -13.97 3.41 -9.26
CA LEU A 80 -14.09 3.72 -7.83
C LEU A 80 -13.84 5.20 -7.51
N ILE A 81 -13.57 6.04 -8.51
CA ILE A 81 -13.33 7.47 -8.29
C ILE A 81 -14.66 8.13 -7.88
N PRO A 82 -14.75 8.70 -6.67
CA PRO A 82 -15.97 9.42 -6.29
C PRO A 82 -16.09 10.71 -7.10
N THR A 83 -17.32 11.18 -7.27
CA THR A 83 -17.61 12.51 -7.83
C THR A 83 -17.89 13.46 -6.67
N LYS A 84 -17.01 14.45 -6.45
CA LYS A 84 -17.13 15.42 -5.33
C LYS A 84 -17.17 14.74 -3.95
N GLY A 85 -16.41 13.66 -3.78
CA GLY A 85 -16.32 12.90 -2.54
C GLY A 85 -14.97 13.02 -1.85
N LEU A 86 -14.76 12.15 -0.87
CA LEU A 86 -13.50 12.02 -0.14
C LEU A 86 -12.62 10.95 -0.78
N VAL A 87 -11.34 11.27 -0.98
CA VAL A 87 -10.29 10.31 -1.31
C VAL A 87 -9.17 10.45 -0.30
N PHE A 88 -8.53 9.34 0.04
CA PHE A 88 -7.51 9.29 1.06
C PHE A 88 -6.20 8.88 0.42
N ILE A 89 -5.19 9.74 0.50
CA ILE A 89 -3.90 9.53 -0.13
C ILE A 89 -2.84 9.22 0.92
N ASP A 90 -1.85 8.41 0.58
CA ASP A 90 -0.58 8.40 1.30
C ASP A 90 0.58 8.26 0.34
N VAL A 91 1.73 8.82 0.72
CA VAL A 91 2.96 8.81 -0.07
C VAL A 91 4.14 8.40 0.80
N GLU A 92 4.73 7.25 0.49
CA GLU A 92 6.02 6.88 1.05
C GLU A 92 7.13 7.65 0.33
N LYS A 93 8.05 8.22 1.11
CA LYS A 93 9.13 9.05 0.59
C LYS A 93 10.48 8.45 0.95
N PHE A 94 11.45 8.61 0.07
CA PHE A 94 12.84 8.27 0.34
C PHE A 94 13.72 9.50 0.20
N ASN A 95 14.87 9.47 0.87
CA ASN A 95 15.85 10.54 0.78
C ASN A 95 16.79 10.27 -0.41
N ILE A 96 16.91 11.23 -1.33
CA ILE A 96 17.89 11.20 -2.41
C ILE A 96 19.25 11.55 -1.80
N ARG A 97 20.17 10.58 -1.80
CA ARG A 97 21.46 10.69 -1.10
C ARG A 97 22.28 11.92 -1.53
N GLU A 98 22.22 12.27 -2.81
CA GLU A 98 23.01 13.35 -3.41
C GLU A 98 22.49 14.74 -3.08
N THR A 99 21.17 14.91 -2.97
CA THR A 99 20.54 16.23 -2.75
C THR A 99 20.01 16.41 -1.33
N HIS A 100 19.96 15.34 -0.54
CA HIS A 100 19.25 15.26 0.74
C HIS A 100 17.75 15.62 0.64
N GLU A 101 17.18 15.57 -0.57
CA GLU A 101 15.79 15.90 -0.83
C GLU A 101 14.90 14.67 -0.64
N MET A 102 13.70 14.89 -0.13
CA MET A 102 12.69 13.85 -0.01
C MET A 102 11.93 13.71 -1.32
N ALA A 103 11.98 12.52 -1.90
CA ALA A 103 11.25 12.17 -3.11
C ALA A 103 10.18 11.12 -2.84
N ALA A 104 9.05 11.24 -3.51
CA ALA A 104 8.01 10.22 -3.45
C ALA A 104 8.48 8.93 -4.11
N GLY A 105 8.29 7.80 -3.43
CA GLY A 105 8.62 6.47 -3.92
C GLY A 105 7.42 5.57 -4.14
N THR A 106 6.43 5.60 -3.26
CA THR A 106 5.14 4.94 -3.54
C THR A 106 4.00 5.87 -3.19
N VAL A 107 2.87 5.72 -3.89
CA VAL A 107 1.64 6.44 -3.61
C VAL A 107 0.48 5.45 -3.56
N ALA A 108 -0.43 5.65 -2.62
CA ALA A 108 -1.71 4.96 -2.58
C ALA A 108 -2.84 5.97 -2.46
N ILE A 109 -3.94 5.73 -3.18
CA ILE A 109 -5.20 6.46 -3.00
C ILE A 109 -6.31 5.44 -2.79
N VAL A 110 -7.08 5.62 -1.72
CA VAL A 110 -8.26 4.80 -1.40
C VAL A 110 -9.52 5.66 -1.29
N ASP A 111 -10.69 5.05 -1.50
CA ASP A 111 -11.97 5.71 -1.27
C ASP A 111 -12.39 5.68 0.21
N SER A 112 -13.53 6.29 0.53
CA SER A 112 -14.09 6.29 1.89
C SER A 112 -14.53 4.91 2.40
N ARG A 113 -14.62 3.89 1.53
CA ARG A 113 -14.89 2.49 1.88
C ARG A 113 -13.59 1.70 2.13
N ARG A 114 -12.42 2.32 1.95
CA ARG A 114 -11.06 1.74 2.05
C ARG A 114 -10.68 0.89 0.83
N GLU A 115 -11.41 1.01 -0.27
CA GLU A 115 -11.13 0.34 -1.53
C GLU A 115 -10.00 1.07 -2.26
N LEU A 116 -9.08 0.32 -2.87
CA LEU A 116 -7.91 0.88 -3.55
C LEU A 116 -8.29 1.46 -4.91
N ILE A 117 -8.08 2.77 -5.10
CA ILE A 117 -8.29 3.47 -6.37
C ILE A 117 -6.99 3.50 -7.17
N VAL A 118 -5.89 3.93 -6.54
CA VAL A 118 -4.56 4.02 -7.17
C VAL A 118 -3.54 3.41 -6.23
N TRP A 119 -2.62 2.63 -6.76
CA TRP A 119 -1.32 2.39 -6.12
C TRP A 119 -0.23 2.39 -7.17
N SER A 120 0.90 3.04 -6.92
CA SER A 120 1.99 3.04 -7.90
C SER A 120 3.34 3.31 -7.24
N ILE A 121 4.39 2.75 -7.85
CA ILE A 121 5.77 3.12 -7.58
C ILE A 121 6.11 4.34 -8.42
N ILE A 122 6.51 5.44 -7.78
CA ILE A 122 6.94 6.66 -8.44
C ILE A 122 8.43 6.51 -8.78
N LYS A 123 8.69 6.09 -10.01
CA LYS A 123 10.06 5.99 -10.55
C LYS A 123 10.60 7.38 -10.86
N GLN A 124 11.79 7.71 -10.35
CA GLN A 124 12.53 8.90 -10.78
C GLN A 124 13.14 8.69 -12.18
N GLU A 125 13.48 9.79 -12.87
CA GLU A 125 13.70 9.94 -14.32
C GLU A 125 14.84 9.10 -14.96
N ARG A 126 15.39 8.08 -14.27
CA ARG A 126 16.46 7.21 -14.78
C ARG A 126 16.00 5.85 -15.35
N ILE A 127 14.72 5.65 -15.65
CA ILE A 127 14.20 4.36 -16.13
C ILE A 127 13.57 4.49 -17.53
N CYS A 128 14.11 3.73 -18.49
CA CYS A 128 14.05 3.96 -19.94
C CYS A 128 12.78 3.49 -20.67
N GLN A 129 11.68 3.18 -19.99
CA GLN A 129 10.45 2.76 -20.66
C GLN A 129 9.21 3.42 -20.05
N PHE A 130 8.65 4.35 -20.81
CA PHE A 130 7.41 5.06 -20.50
C PHE A 130 6.26 4.49 -21.32
N PHE A 131 5.14 4.21 -20.67
CA PHE A 131 3.84 4.30 -21.32
C PHE A 131 3.49 5.80 -21.39
N PRO A 132 3.53 6.45 -22.58
CA PRO A 132 3.59 7.91 -22.68
C PRO A 132 2.31 8.65 -22.27
N LYS A 133 1.22 7.95 -21.92
CA LYS A 133 -0.10 8.57 -21.69
C LYS A 133 -0.65 8.41 -20.26
N LEU A 134 -0.15 7.48 -19.46
CA LEU A 134 -0.68 7.19 -18.13
C LEU A 134 0.46 7.03 -17.13
N THR A 135 0.87 8.16 -16.55
CA THR A 135 1.80 8.16 -15.42
C THR A 135 1.03 8.16 -14.11
N ALA A 136 1.68 7.74 -13.02
CA ALA A 136 1.13 7.89 -11.67
C ALA A 136 0.61 9.32 -11.42
N ARG A 137 1.38 10.34 -11.85
CA ARG A 137 0.99 11.76 -11.75
C ARG A 137 -0.31 12.07 -12.49
N THR A 138 -0.47 11.57 -13.71
CA THR A 138 -1.69 11.77 -14.51
C THR A 138 -2.91 11.14 -13.83
N LEU A 139 -2.74 9.96 -13.24
CA LEU A 139 -3.81 9.26 -12.54
C LEU A 139 -4.17 9.93 -11.22
N ILE A 140 -3.19 10.35 -10.42
CA ILE A 140 -3.42 11.11 -9.19
C ILE A 140 -4.21 12.38 -9.51
N LYS A 141 -3.79 13.13 -10.55
CA LYS A 141 -4.52 14.33 -10.99
C LYS A 141 -5.97 14.04 -11.33
N LYS A 142 -6.24 12.92 -12.02
CA LYS A 142 -7.60 12.50 -12.38
C LYS A 142 -8.44 12.14 -11.15
N VAL A 143 -7.85 11.48 -10.15
CA VAL A 143 -8.55 11.08 -8.92
C VAL A 143 -8.80 12.28 -8.00
N CYS A 144 -7.83 13.16 -7.84
CA CYS A 144 -7.91 14.30 -6.91
C CYS A 144 -8.79 15.44 -7.42
N LYS A 145 -8.84 15.67 -8.75
CA LYS A 145 -9.61 16.78 -9.33
C LYS A 145 -11.09 16.70 -8.95
N GLY A 146 -11.61 17.77 -8.35
CA GLY A 146 -12.99 17.90 -7.91
C GLY A 146 -13.33 17.10 -6.65
N ASN A 147 -12.37 16.41 -6.04
CA ASN A 147 -12.54 15.66 -4.80
C ASN A 147 -11.85 16.36 -3.62
N THR A 148 -12.20 15.95 -2.41
CA THR A 148 -11.47 16.34 -1.19
C THR A 148 -10.44 15.26 -0.88
N VAL A 149 -9.17 15.64 -0.88
CA VAL A 149 -8.05 14.78 -0.52
C VAL A 149 -7.82 14.86 0.98
N VAL A 150 -7.92 13.72 1.66
CA VAL A 150 -7.81 13.62 3.11
C VAL A 150 -6.55 12.83 3.47
N ARG A 151 -5.67 13.41 4.27
CA ARG A 151 -4.48 12.74 4.81
C ARG A 151 -3.94 13.53 5.99
N ALA A 152 -3.12 12.90 6.81
CA ALA A 152 -2.31 13.54 7.81
C ALA A 152 -1.02 14.10 7.17
N ALA A 153 -0.79 15.41 7.23
CA ALA A 153 0.27 16.14 6.49
C ALA A 153 0.09 16.15 4.96
N VAL A 154 -1.15 16.32 4.49
CA VAL A 154 -1.56 16.16 3.07
C VAL A 154 -0.78 17.05 2.10
N GLU A 155 -0.47 18.29 2.49
CA GLU A 155 0.24 19.23 1.61
C GLU A 155 1.68 18.76 1.30
N ALA A 156 2.35 18.17 2.29
CA ALA A 156 3.70 17.64 2.11
C ALA A 156 3.72 16.43 1.16
N ASP A 157 2.66 15.62 1.16
CA ASP A 157 2.52 14.47 0.27
C ASP A 157 2.24 14.91 -1.17
N LEU A 158 1.28 15.82 -1.35
CA LEU A 158 0.93 16.36 -2.66
C LEU A 158 2.12 17.12 -3.29
N THR A 159 2.87 17.88 -2.50
CA THR A 159 4.09 18.54 -2.96
C THR A 159 5.15 17.54 -3.41
N SER A 160 5.36 16.46 -2.66
CA SER A 160 6.40 15.45 -2.97
C SER A 160 6.16 14.69 -4.29
N ILE A 161 4.92 14.64 -4.76
CA ILE A 161 4.55 14.04 -6.05
C ILE A 161 4.42 15.06 -7.17
N GLY A 162 4.68 16.34 -6.90
CA GLY A 162 4.54 17.45 -7.85
C GLY A 162 3.08 17.80 -8.18
N TYR A 163 2.16 17.59 -7.24
CA TYR A 163 0.74 17.91 -7.41
C TYR A 163 0.40 19.27 -6.79
N ASP A 164 0.10 20.25 -7.65
CA ASP A 164 -0.40 21.56 -7.20
C ASP A 164 -1.91 21.53 -6.99
N TRP A 165 -2.35 21.30 -5.75
CA TRP A 165 -3.77 21.20 -5.44
C TRP A 165 -4.52 22.54 -5.59
N LYS A 166 -3.84 23.69 -5.48
CA LYS A 166 -4.45 25.02 -5.54
C LYS A 166 -4.97 25.35 -6.94
N THR A 167 -4.33 24.82 -7.98
CA THR A 167 -4.72 25.07 -9.38
C THR A 167 -5.58 23.96 -9.98
N ASN A 168 -5.84 22.87 -9.24
CA ASN A 168 -6.50 21.66 -9.76
C ASN A 168 -7.88 21.39 -9.17
N ASP A 169 -8.57 22.42 -8.67
CA ASP A 169 -9.94 22.29 -8.12
C ASP A 169 -10.04 21.14 -7.11
N THR A 170 -9.05 21.05 -6.22
CA THR A 170 -8.92 19.99 -5.23
C THR A 170 -8.99 20.62 -3.84
N PHE A 171 -9.88 20.10 -3.02
CA PHE A 171 -9.94 20.48 -1.61
C PHE A 171 -9.00 19.58 -0.82
N ILE A 172 -8.37 20.11 0.21
CA ILE A 172 -7.54 19.33 1.12
C ILE A 172 -8.15 19.34 2.52
N ALA A 173 -8.11 18.20 3.20
CA ALA A 173 -8.50 18.06 4.59
C ALA A 173 -7.37 17.37 5.35
N ASP A 174 -6.63 18.15 6.14
CA ASP A 174 -5.52 17.63 6.92
C ASP A 174 -5.99 17.13 8.29
N ILE A 175 -5.91 15.81 8.48
CA ILE A 175 -6.34 15.16 9.72
C ILE A 175 -5.53 15.66 10.92
N GLN A 176 -4.24 15.93 10.76
CA GLN A 176 -3.40 16.36 11.90
C GLN A 176 -3.65 17.84 12.25
N LEU A 177 -4.05 18.66 11.28
CA LEU A 177 -4.44 20.04 11.58
C LEU A 177 -5.81 20.10 12.26
N PHE A 178 -6.69 19.14 11.96
CA PHE A 178 -7.95 18.99 12.67
C PHE A 178 -7.74 18.54 14.12
N PHE A 179 -6.90 17.52 14.33
CA PHE A 179 -6.51 17.05 15.66
C PHE A 179 -5.18 17.68 16.10
N ARG A 180 -5.27 18.83 16.76
CA ARG A 180 -4.11 19.55 17.31
C ARG A 180 -4.37 20.12 18.69
N ASP A 181 -3.31 20.31 19.47
CA ASP A 181 -3.34 21.02 20.74
C ASP A 181 -2.38 22.22 20.72
N SER A 182 -2.07 22.78 21.90
CA SER A 182 -1.11 23.89 22.03
C SER A 182 0.34 23.51 21.70
N LYS A 183 0.67 22.22 21.65
CA LYS A 183 1.99 21.69 21.25
C LYS A 183 2.07 21.39 19.76
N GLY A 184 0.92 21.28 19.08
CA GLY A 184 0.84 21.18 17.64
C GLY A 184 -0.02 20.02 17.14
N PRO A 185 0.13 19.64 15.86
CA PRO A 185 -0.65 18.57 15.24
C PRO A 185 -0.28 17.19 15.80
N PHE A 186 -1.28 16.34 16.06
CA PHE A 186 -1.06 14.95 16.46
C PHE A 186 -0.64 14.08 15.26
N ARG A 187 0.32 13.16 15.47
CA ARG A 187 0.77 12.25 14.41
C ARG A 187 -0.31 11.22 14.11
N LEU A 188 -0.33 10.70 12.88
CA LEU A 188 -1.32 9.68 12.48
C LEU A 188 -1.24 8.43 13.37
N ALA A 189 -0.04 8.00 13.76
CA ALA A 189 0.16 6.86 14.64
C ALA A 189 -0.45 7.08 16.04
N ASP A 190 -0.34 8.30 16.58
CA ASP A 190 -0.92 8.65 17.89
C ASP A 190 -2.45 8.65 17.81
N LEU A 191 -3.00 9.21 16.74
CA LEU A 191 -4.45 9.20 16.47
C LEU A 191 -4.98 7.77 16.26
N ALA A 192 -4.27 6.95 15.49
CA ALA A 192 -4.63 5.55 15.25
C ALA A 192 -4.65 4.75 16.57
N LYS A 193 -3.63 4.95 17.42
CA LYS A 193 -3.55 4.34 18.75
C LYS A 193 -4.70 4.78 19.66
N HIS A 194 -5.07 6.07 19.61
CA HIS A 194 -6.17 6.61 20.43
C HIS A 194 -7.54 6.06 20.01
N PHE A 195 -7.87 6.12 18.72
CA PHE A 195 -9.20 5.72 18.22
C PHE A 195 -9.35 4.20 18.05
N TYR A 196 -8.26 3.46 17.93
CA TYR A 196 -8.29 2.02 17.66
C TYR A 196 -7.32 1.21 18.56
N PRO A 197 -7.43 1.27 19.90
CA PRO A 197 -6.44 0.70 20.82
C PRO A 197 -6.29 -0.84 20.73
N ALA A 198 -7.27 -1.54 20.14
CA ALA A 198 -7.31 -3.01 20.08
C ALA A 198 -6.38 -3.65 19.03
N LYS A 199 -5.66 -2.88 18.20
CA LYS A 199 -4.62 -3.45 17.33
C LYS A 199 -3.25 -3.03 17.86
N ALA A 200 -2.52 -4.03 18.37
CA ALA A 200 -1.10 -3.90 18.64
C ALA A 200 -0.38 -3.62 17.32
N ASP A 201 0.45 -2.59 17.30
CA ASP A 201 1.29 -2.13 16.19
C ASP A 201 0.60 -1.48 14.99
N TYR A 202 0.27 -0.20 15.17
CA TYR A 202 0.12 0.76 14.06
C TYR A 202 1.45 1.26 13.50
N GLN A 203 2.55 0.95 14.18
CA GLN A 203 3.92 1.23 13.77
C GLN A 203 4.60 -0.07 13.36
N CYS A 204 4.11 -0.72 12.30
CA CYS A 204 4.87 -1.79 11.68
C CYS A 204 6.27 -1.25 11.32
N ALA A 205 7.30 -2.08 11.43
CA ALA A 205 8.68 -1.70 11.09
C ALA A 205 8.82 -1.22 9.62
N ILE A 206 7.85 -1.57 8.77
CA ILE A 206 7.74 -1.16 7.36
C ILE A 206 6.45 -0.38 7.19
N HIS A 207 6.58 0.89 6.83
CA HIS A 207 5.44 1.74 6.46
C HIS A 207 4.86 1.32 5.10
N SER A 208 3.54 1.42 4.97
CA SER A 208 2.83 1.05 3.74
C SER A 208 1.85 2.15 3.37
N ALA A 209 2.04 2.75 2.19
CA ALA A 209 1.12 3.74 1.64
C ALA A 209 -0.35 3.30 1.68
N ILE A 210 -0.61 2.04 1.33
CA ILE A 210 -1.98 1.50 1.34
C ILE A 210 -2.50 1.40 2.78
N GLY A 211 -1.67 0.94 3.72
CA GLY A 211 -2.00 0.82 5.13
C GLY A 211 -2.36 2.17 5.75
N ASP A 212 -1.52 3.17 5.52
CA ASP A 212 -1.62 4.52 6.07
C ASP A 212 -2.77 5.32 5.44
N ALA A 213 -3.00 5.18 4.14
CA ALA A 213 -4.18 5.76 3.47
C ALA A 213 -5.48 5.18 4.06
N ARG A 214 -5.54 3.86 4.28
CA ARG A 214 -6.69 3.20 4.93
C ARG A 214 -6.82 3.56 6.41
N MET A 215 -5.71 3.83 7.09
CA MET A 215 -5.74 4.33 8.47
C MET A 215 -6.32 5.73 8.54
N SER A 216 -6.00 6.58 7.57
CA SER A 216 -6.57 7.92 7.45
C SER A 216 -8.10 7.87 7.31
N VAL A 217 -8.64 6.90 6.55
CA VAL A 217 -10.11 6.68 6.48
C VAL A 217 -10.70 6.36 7.85
N LYS A 218 -10.00 5.56 8.65
CA LYS A 218 -10.46 5.16 9.98
C LYS A 218 -10.44 6.33 10.96
N VAL A 219 -9.39 7.15 10.95
CA VAL A 219 -9.27 8.29 11.87
C VAL A 219 -10.25 9.42 11.51
N ALA A 220 -10.58 9.58 10.22
CA ALA A 220 -11.50 10.62 9.76
C ALA A 220 -13.00 10.29 9.94
N LYS A 221 -13.34 9.08 10.40
CA LYS A 221 -14.71 8.60 10.61
C LYS A 221 -15.03 8.47 12.08
#